data_AF-A0AAU5LXI0-F1
#
_entry.id   AF-A0AAU5LXI0-F1
#
_cell.length_a   1.000
_cell.length_b   1.000
_cell.length_c   1.000
_cell.angle_alpha   90.00
_cell.angle_beta   90.00
_cell.angle_gamma   90.00
#
_symmetry.space_group_name_H-M   'P 1'
#
loop_
_entity.id
_entity.type
_entity.pdbx_description
1 polymer ?
#
loop_
_entity_poly.entity_id
_entity_poly.type
_entity_poly.pdbx_seq_one_letter_code
_entity_poly.pdbx_strand_id
1 'polypeptide(L)'
;MSVPPSPEQWRPDPLRPNPFAPHVVDAVLQHMNEDHADDCLLIVRMLGGVPDAVGVALTAIDPAGAVYAVGRPQGDAIQVVIPWYSQIAERTAFRTEFARMYREAATLQTRLN
;
A
#
# COMPACT_ATOMS: atom_id res chain seq x y z
N MET A 1 22.29 -13.46 5.51
CA MET A 1 21.08 -12.85 6.09
C MET A 1 21.16 -11.35 5.78
N SER A 2 20.49 -10.87 4.73
CA SER A 2 20.49 -9.43 4.42
C SER A 2 19.58 -8.72 5.42
N VAL A 3 20.16 -7.77 6.15
CA VAL A 3 19.42 -6.87 7.03
C VAL A 3 18.49 -6.04 6.13
N PRO A 4 17.17 -6.01 6.39
CA PRO A 4 16.29 -5.14 5.64
C PRO A 4 16.71 -3.68 5.85
N PRO A 5 16.85 -2.88 4.78
CA PRO A 5 17.23 -1.47 4.87
C PRO A 5 16.28 -0.65 5.74
N SER A 6 16.83 0.40 6.38
CA SER A 6 16.12 1.21 7.38
C SER A 6 14.92 1.97 6.79
N PRO A 7 13.84 2.23 7.57
CA PRO A 7 12.63 2.90 7.09
C PRO A 7 12.85 4.28 6.46
N GLU A 8 13.92 4.97 6.87
CA GLU A 8 14.38 6.24 6.29
C GLU A 8 14.75 6.13 4.80
N GLN A 9 15.32 4.98 4.41
CA GLN A 9 15.84 4.74 3.07
C GLN A 9 14.73 4.53 2.02
N TRP A 10 13.50 4.32 2.50
CA TRP A 10 12.30 4.09 1.71
C TRP A 10 11.26 5.19 1.86
N ARG A 11 11.66 6.39 2.29
CA ARG A 11 10.75 7.53 2.25
C ARG A 11 10.31 7.77 0.80
N PRO A 12 9.01 7.89 0.52
CA PRO A 12 8.52 8.20 -0.82
C PRO A 12 9.09 9.56 -1.23
N ASP A 13 9.90 9.55 -2.29
CA ASP A 13 10.46 10.76 -2.89
C ASP A 13 9.51 11.21 -4.01
N PRO A 14 8.78 12.33 -3.85
CA PRO A 14 7.86 12.82 -4.86
C PRO A 14 8.55 13.19 -6.18
N LEU A 15 9.89 13.28 -6.21
CA LEU A 15 10.68 13.58 -7.40
C LEU A 15 11.26 12.33 -8.10
N ARG A 16 11.09 11.12 -7.54
CA ARG A 16 11.55 9.90 -8.21
C ARG A 16 10.60 9.56 -9.36
N PRO A 17 11.10 9.45 -10.61
CA PRO A 17 10.25 9.07 -11.73
C PRO A 17 9.71 7.65 -11.53
N ASN A 18 8.39 7.52 -11.64
CA ASN A 18 7.73 6.23 -11.61
C ASN A 18 8.21 5.40 -12.81
N PRO A 19 8.65 4.14 -12.62
CA PRO A 19 9.03 3.26 -13.73
C PRO A 19 7.85 2.97 -14.67
N PHE A 20 6.62 3.22 -14.24
CA PHE A 20 5.42 3.11 -15.04
C PHE A 20 5.00 4.45 -15.64
N ALA A 21 4.52 4.42 -16.88
CA ALA A 21 3.91 5.59 -17.51
C ALA A 21 2.69 6.07 -16.70
N PRO A 22 2.40 7.38 -16.63
CA PRO A 22 1.31 7.91 -15.79
C PRO A 22 -0.05 7.24 -16.03
N HIS A 23 -0.46 7.06 -17.28
CA HIS A 23 -1.72 6.40 -17.63
C HIS A 23 -1.78 4.92 -17.17
N VAL A 24 -0.63 4.25 -17.05
CA VAL A 24 -0.55 2.89 -16.50
C VAL A 24 -0.81 2.92 -15.01
N VAL A 25 -0.23 3.89 -14.30
CA VAL A 25 -0.44 4.08 -12.86
C VAL A 25 -1.92 4.37 -12.62
N ASP A 26 -2.52 5.31 -13.34
CA ASP A 26 -3.93 5.67 -13.20
C ASP A 26 -4.87 4.46 -13.39
N ALA A 27 -4.64 3.65 -14.43
CA ALA A 27 -5.43 2.45 -14.68
C ALA A 27 -5.27 1.40 -13.56
N VAL A 28 -4.06 1.26 -12.99
CA VAL A 28 -3.83 0.37 -11.85
C VAL A 28 -4.53 0.91 -10.60
N LEU A 29 -4.41 2.20 -10.31
CA LEU A 29 -5.06 2.83 -9.16
C LEU A 29 -6.58 2.65 -9.23
N GLN A 30 -7.19 2.89 -10.41
CA GLN A 30 -8.62 2.69 -10.61
C GLN A 30 -9.01 1.23 -10.35
N HIS A 31 -8.34 0.28 -10.99
CA HIS A 31 -8.63 -1.16 -10.80
C HIS A 31 -8.49 -1.58 -9.33
N MET A 32 -7.45 -1.14 -8.63
CA MET A 32 -7.25 -1.47 -7.22
C MET A 32 -8.34 -0.88 -6.32
N ASN A 33 -8.80 0.34 -6.62
CA ASN A 33 -9.84 0.99 -5.84
C ASN A 33 -11.25 0.46 -6.15
N GLU A 34 -11.48 -0.12 -7.33
CA GLU A 34 -12.77 -0.69 -7.72
C GLU A 34 -12.89 -2.16 -7.29
N ASP A 35 -11.88 -2.98 -7.61
CA ASP A 35 -11.95 -4.44 -7.44
C ASP A 35 -11.35 -4.91 -6.11
N HIS A 36 -10.50 -4.10 -5.48
CA HIS A 36 -9.68 -4.49 -4.32
C HIS A 36 -9.77 -3.50 -3.15
N ALA A 37 -10.85 -2.70 -3.05
CA ALA A 37 -11.03 -1.74 -1.98
C ALA A 37 -11.01 -2.39 -0.58
N ASP A 38 -11.68 -3.52 -0.43
CA ASP A 38 -11.74 -4.27 0.84
C ASP A 38 -10.37 -4.86 1.22
N ASP A 39 -9.62 -5.38 0.23
CA ASP A 39 -8.26 -5.87 0.43
C ASP A 39 -7.33 -4.74 0.87
N CYS A 40 -7.45 -3.57 0.24
CA CYS A 40 -6.70 -2.38 0.62
C CYS A 40 -7.06 -1.93 2.04
N LEU A 41 -8.32 -2.02 2.43
CA LEU A 41 -8.78 -1.61 3.76
C LEU A 41 -8.21 -2.53 4.84
N LEU A 42 -8.22 -3.84 4.59
CA LEU A 42 -7.60 -4.83 5.47
C LEU A 42 -6.10 -4.56 5.64
N ILE A 43 -5.40 -4.34 4.52
CA ILE A 43 -3.97 -4.01 4.52
C ILE A 43 -3.69 -2.75 5.35
N VAL A 44 -4.44 -1.67 5.16
CA VAL A 44 -4.26 -0.42 5.92
C VAL A 44 -4.53 -0.62 7.41
N ARG A 45 -5.58 -1.37 7.77
CA ARG A 45 -5.90 -1.64 9.17
C ARG A 45 -4.80 -2.42 9.87
N MET A 46 -4.27 -3.44 9.20
CA MET A 46 -3.34 -4.39 9.83
C MET A 46 -1.87 -4.00 9.69
N LEU A 47 -1.46 -3.51 8.53
CA LEU A 47 -0.06 -3.16 8.22
C LEU A 47 0.19 -1.66 8.24
N GLY A 48 -0.84 -0.85 7.93
CA GLY A 48 -0.77 0.62 7.95
C GLY A 48 -0.91 1.22 9.35
N GLY A 49 -1.24 0.42 10.37
CA GLY A 49 -1.39 0.87 11.75
C GLY A 49 -2.63 1.71 12.02
N VAL A 50 -3.66 1.63 11.17
CA VAL A 50 -4.92 2.40 11.29
C VAL A 50 -6.10 1.43 11.50
N PRO A 51 -6.20 0.76 12.65
CA PRO A 51 -7.18 -0.31 12.87
C PRO A 51 -8.64 0.17 12.80
N ASP A 52 -8.89 1.45 13.03
CA ASP A 52 -10.19 2.10 12.98
C ASP A 52 -10.57 2.61 11.58
N ALA A 53 -9.72 2.43 10.55
CA ALA A 53 -10.00 2.89 9.20
C ALA A 53 -11.37 2.40 8.70
N VAL A 54 -12.18 3.27 8.09
CA VAL A 54 -13.51 2.93 7.55
C VAL A 54 -13.60 3.04 6.04
N GLY A 55 -12.59 3.64 5.41
CA GLY A 55 -12.48 3.75 3.97
C GLY A 55 -11.02 3.97 3.56
N VAL A 56 -10.70 3.60 2.33
CA VAL A 56 -9.36 3.74 1.78
C VAL A 56 -9.44 4.00 0.28
N ALA A 57 -8.52 4.81 -0.22
CA ALA A 57 -8.21 4.90 -1.64
C ALA A 57 -6.70 4.80 -1.82
N LEU A 58 -6.24 3.91 -2.69
CA LEU A 58 -4.87 3.91 -3.19
C LEU A 58 -4.70 5.11 -4.12
N THR A 59 -3.84 6.04 -3.74
CA THR A 59 -3.66 7.33 -4.45
C THR A 59 -2.36 7.41 -5.23
N ALA A 60 -1.34 6.63 -4.83
CA ALA A 60 -0.12 6.49 -5.61
C ALA A 60 0.52 5.13 -5.37
N ILE A 61 1.26 4.68 -6.38
CA ILE A 61 2.18 3.56 -6.31
C ILE A 61 3.53 4.11 -6.73
N ASP A 62 4.51 4.05 -5.85
CA ASP A 62 5.88 4.42 -6.17
C ASP A 62 6.83 3.22 -5.90
N PRO A 63 8.10 3.30 -6.31
CA PRO A 63 9.04 2.20 -6.10
C PRO A 63 9.31 1.85 -4.62
N ALA A 64 8.98 2.74 -3.68
CA ALA A 64 9.22 2.57 -2.25
C ALA A 64 7.99 2.03 -1.49
N GLY A 65 6.77 2.38 -1.90
CA GLY A 65 5.55 1.89 -1.25
C GLY A 65 4.25 2.16 -2.00
N ALA A 66 3.16 1.66 -1.41
CA ALA A 66 1.81 2.07 -1.74
C ALA A 66 1.39 3.23 -0.85
N VAL A 67 0.83 4.27 -1.46
CA VAL A 67 0.31 5.44 -0.78
C VAL A 67 -1.21 5.39 -0.77
N TYR A 68 -1.78 5.48 0.43
CA TYR A 68 -3.21 5.39 0.67
C TYR A 68 -3.71 6.69 1.30
N ALA A 69 -4.84 7.19 0.83
CA ALA A 69 -5.70 8.10 1.57
C ALA A 69 -6.69 7.28 2.39
N VAL A 70 -6.69 7.49 3.71
CA VAL A 70 -7.43 6.64 4.67
C VAL A 70 -8.45 7.49 5.41
N GLY A 71 -9.72 7.12 5.28
CA GLY A 71 -10.82 7.70 6.05
C GLY A 71 -10.96 7.03 7.41
N ARG A 72 -11.20 7.84 8.45
CA ARG A 72 -11.46 7.39 9.82
C ARG A 72 -12.84 7.85 10.28
N PRO A 73 -13.47 7.19 11.28
CA PRO A 73 -14.78 7.58 11.79
C PRO A 73 -14.82 9.01 12.32
N GLN A 74 -13.70 9.52 12.83
CA GLN A 74 -13.54 10.90 13.25
C GLN A 74 -12.29 11.54 12.64
N GLY A 75 -12.47 12.75 12.11
CA GLY A 75 -11.40 13.60 11.60
C GLY A 75 -11.17 13.47 10.09
N ASP A 76 -10.17 14.22 9.62
CA ASP A 76 -9.80 14.26 8.21
C ASP A 76 -9.12 12.96 7.76
N ALA A 77 -9.22 12.70 6.46
CA ALA A 77 -8.48 11.62 5.83
C ALA A 77 -6.98 11.83 6.02
N ILE A 78 -6.27 10.75 6.36
CA ILE A 78 -4.82 10.76 6.57
C ILE A 78 -4.13 10.02 5.43
N GLN A 79 -2.87 10.39 5.17
CA GLN A 79 -2.04 9.66 4.23
C GLN A 79 -1.25 8.57 4.96
N VAL A 80 -1.33 7.34 4.48
CA VAL A 80 -0.59 6.19 4.98
C VAL A 80 0.28 5.64 3.85
N VAL A 81 1.55 5.39 4.14
CA VAL A 81 2.50 4.80 3.21
C VAL A 81 2.91 3.45 3.75
N ILE A 82 2.67 2.40 2.97
CA ILE A 82 3.09 1.05 3.35
C ILE A 82 4.23 0.64 2.43
N PRO A 83 5.45 0.42 2.97
CA PRO A 83 6.59 0.10 2.15
C PRO A 83 6.47 -1.30 1.56
N TRP A 84 6.98 -1.46 0.34
CA TRP A 84 7.16 -2.79 -0.24
C TRP A 84 8.24 -3.57 0.51
N TYR A 85 8.21 -4.90 0.45
CA TYR A 85 9.32 -5.68 1.00
C TYR A 85 10.60 -5.51 0.16
N SER A 86 10.43 -5.30 -1.15
CA SER A 86 11.50 -5.03 -2.10
C SER A 86 11.04 -4.03 -3.15
N GLN A 87 12.00 -3.27 -3.71
CA GLN A 87 11.69 -2.26 -4.72
C GLN A 87 10.98 -2.89 -5.93
N ILE A 88 9.86 -2.31 -6.31
CA ILE A 88 9.07 -2.76 -7.47
C ILE A 88 9.55 -2.02 -8.72
N ALA A 89 9.91 -2.78 -9.75
CA ALA A 89 10.26 -2.26 -11.08
C ALA A 89 9.25 -2.65 -12.18
N GLU A 90 8.38 -3.64 -11.93
CA GLU A 90 7.49 -4.23 -12.92
C GLU A 90 6.11 -4.57 -12.34
N ARG A 91 5.08 -4.65 -13.19
CA ARG A 91 3.70 -4.95 -12.75
C ARG A 91 3.58 -6.31 -12.05
N THR A 92 4.34 -7.31 -12.47
CA THR A 92 4.34 -8.64 -11.86
C THR A 92 4.88 -8.61 -10.44
N ALA A 93 5.90 -7.77 -10.19
CA ALA A 93 6.42 -7.54 -8.84
C ALA A 93 5.37 -6.86 -7.96
N PHE A 94 4.61 -5.88 -8.49
CA PHE A 94 3.48 -5.28 -7.77
C PHE A 94 2.43 -6.30 -7.33
N ARG A 95 1.97 -7.15 -8.24
CA ARG A 95 0.97 -8.18 -7.91
C ARG A 95 1.48 -9.13 -6.81
N THR A 96 2.76 -9.51 -6.89
CA THR A 96 3.39 -10.40 -5.91
C THR A 96 3.46 -9.74 -4.53
N GLU A 97 3.92 -8.49 -4.46
CA GLU A 97 4.03 -7.74 -3.21
C GLU A 97 2.66 -7.42 -2.61
N PHE A 98 1.69 -7.02 -3.42
CA PHE A 98 0.33 -6.75 -2.94
C PHE A 98 -0.30 -8.03 -2.35
N ALA A 99 -0.19 -9.16 -3.07
CA ALA A 99 -0.71 -10.44 -2.57
C ALA A 99 0.02 -10.90 -1.29
N ARG A 100 1.31 -10.60 -1.14
CA ARG A 100 2.08 -10.86 0.09
C ARG A 100 1.51 -10.04 1.25
N MET A 101 1.33 -8.73 1.06
CA MET A 101 0.76 -7.81 2.06
C MET A 101 -0.64 -8.26 2.48
N TYR A 102 -1.51 -8.61 1.54
CA TYR A 102 -2.84 -9.12 1.85
C TYR A 102 -2.80 -10.38 2.72
N ARG A 103 -2.00 -11.38 2.35
CA ARG A 103 -1.87 -12.63 3.13
C ARG A 103 -1.34 -12.36 4.54
N GLU A 104 -0.38 -11.45 4.68
CA GLU A 104 0.16 -11.04 5.98
C GLU A 104 -0.92 -10.37 6.83
N ALA A 105 -1.65 -9.40 6.27
CA ALA A 105 -2.75 -8.71 6.92
C ALA A 105 -3.86 -9.68 7.37
N ALA A 106 -4.29 -10.61 6.51
CA ALA A 106 -5.29 -11.62 6.83
C ALA A 106 -4.82 -12.56 7.97
N THR A 107 -3.53 -12.92 7.97
CA THR A 107 -2.94 -13.72 9.05
C THR A 107 -2.94 -12.96 10.38
N LEU A 108 -2.59 -11.68 10.36
CA LEU A 108 -2.61 -10.83 11.56
C LEU A 108 -4.03 -10.63 12.08
N GLN A 109 -5.00 -10.36 11.20
CA GLN A 109 -6.40 -10.20 11.59
C GLN A 109 -6.93 -11.48 12.26
N THR A 110 -6.61 -12.64 11.69
CA THR A 110 -7.02 -13.94 12.27
C THR A 110 -6.47 -14.14 13.69
N ARG A 111 -5.26 -13.63 13.99
CA ARG A 111 -4.64 -13.75 15.33
C ARG A 111 -5.22 -12.79 16.37
N LEU A 112 -5.93 -11.75 15.95
CA LEU A 112 -6.56 -10.78 16.84
C LEU A 112 -8.00 -11.18 17.22
N ASN A 113 -8.59 -12.13 16.51
CA ASN A 113 -9.90 -12.71 16.78
C ASN A 113 -9.79 -13.94 17.68
#